data_AF-A0AAW2LKL8-F1
#
_entry.id   AF-A0AAW2LKL8-F1
#
_cell.length_a   1.000
_cell.length_b   1.000
_cell.length_c   1.000
_cell.angle_alpha   90.00
_cell.angle_beta   90.00
_cell.angle_gamma   90.00
#
_symmetry.space_group_name_H-M   'P 1'
#
loop_
_entity.id
_entity.type
_entity.pdbx_description
1 polymer ?
#
loop_
_entity_poly.entity_id
_entity_poly.type
_entity_poly.pdbx_seq_one_letter_code
_entity_poly.pdbx_strand_id
1 'polypeptide(L)'
;MTGCLYDEVVPSAIELTGADEKGGNLKEEVYLAAYLVCWLCTFVLPGKDVNSIRQSTFKMASMMASGRRVSLAILVLASIHEGLNTIATSSRPTRTSPSFPVHFVYAWLASYFKTHYPVLRGPKMTRFSGEGGAKYYDVQEARKRIHKARFVLGLAT
;
A
#
# COMPACT_ATOMS: atom_id res chain seq x y z
N MET A 1 -0.28 -22.93 -33.56
CA MET A 1 0.09 -21.68 -32.86
C MET A 1 -0.86 -21.60 -31.68
N THR A 2 -0.47 -21.81 -30.44
CA THR A 2 0.58 -21.13 -29.66
C THR A 2 1.01 -22.12 -28.58
N GLY A 3 2.22 -22.67 -28.59
CA GLY A 3 3.42 -21.98 -28.08
C GLY A 3 3.59 -22.30 -26.60
N CYS A 4 4.13 -23.49 -26.31
CA CYS A 4 4.55 -23.92 -24.98
C CYS A 4 5.57 -22.93 -24.39
N LEU A 5 5.35 -22.49 -23.16
CA LEU A 5 6.41 -21.88 -22.34
C LEU A 5 6.24 -22.32 -20.89
N TYR A 6 6.24 -23.64 -20.69
CA TYR A 6 6.57 -24.25 -19.41
C TYR A 6 8.05 -24.62 -19.45
N ASP A 7 8.91 -23.63 -19.20
CA ASP A 7 10.22 -23.92 -18.63
C ASP A 7 10.09 -23.69 -17.13
N GLU A 8 9.59 -24.73 -16.47
CA GLU A 8 9.67 -24.90 -15.03
C GLU A 8 11.15 -25.17 -14.69
N VAL A 9 11.90 -24.11 -14.44
CA VAL A 9 13.26 -24.22 -13.91
C VAL A 9 13.16 -24.65 -12.45
N VAL A 10 13.04 -25.96 -12.24
CA VAL A 10 13.33 -26.61 -10.96
C VAL A 10 14.83 -26.44 -10.72
N PRO A 11 15.27 -25.75 -9.66
CA PRO A 11 16.69 -25.73 -9.32
C PRO A 11 17.09 -27.15 -8.91
N SER A 12 17.88 -27.80 -9.75
CA SER A 12 18.53 -29.08 -9.43
C SER A 12 19.36 -28.93 -8.16
N ALA A 13 19.21 -29.86 -7.22
CA ALA A 13 19.82 -29.86 -5.89
C ALA A 13 21.37 -30.04 -5.87
N ILE A 14 22.06 -29.67 -6.96
CA ILE A 14 23.48 -30.00 -7.20
C ILE A 14 24.41 -28.76 -7.12
N GLU A 15 23.90 -27.54 -6.96
CA GLU A 15 24.76 -26.35 -6.73
C GLU A 15 25.08 -26.09 -5.24
N LEU A 16 25.39 -27.15 -4.48
CA LEU A 16 25.65 -27.07 -3.03
C LEU A 16 27.15 -26.95 -2.64
N THR A 17 28.05 -26.66 -3.59
CA THR A 17 29.51 -26.65 -3.33
C THR A 17 30.20 -25.31 -3.63
N GLY A 18 29.46 -24.20 -3.57
CA GLY A 18 30.02 -22.82 -3.61
C GLY A 18 29.41 -21.90 -2.54
N ALA A 19 28.85 -22.47 -1.47
CA ALA A 19 27.99 -21.79 -0.52
C ALA A 19 28.73 -21.45 0.78
N ASP A 20 29.43 -20.32 0.83
CA ASP A 20 29.73 -19.69 2.12
C ASP A 20 29.44 -18.18 2.08
N GLU A 21 29.87 -17.45 1.04
CA GLU A 21 29.50 -16.02 0.89
C GLU A 21 28.12 -15.79 0.22
N LYS A 22 27.77 -16.59 -0.80
CA LYS A 22 26.50 -16.42 -1.56
C LYS A 22 25.28 -16.97 -0.83
N GLY A 23 25.48 -17.96 0.05
CA GLY A 23 24.42 -18.58 0.86
C GLY A 23 23.89 -17.68 1.98
N GLY A 24 24.72 -16.77 2.50
CA GLY A 24 24.30 -15.72 3.44
C GLY A 24 23.36 -14.72 2.79
N ASN A 25 23.74 -14.21 1.61
CA ASN A 25 22.95 -13.22 0.87
C ASN A 25 21.58 -13.76 0.44
N LEU A 26 21.48 -15.02 -0.01
CA LEU A 26 20.20 -15.64 -0.38
C LEU A 26 19.24 -15.79 0.80
N LYS A 27 19.75 -16.16 1.99
CA LYS A 27 18.91 -16.23 3.20
C LYS A 27 18.36 -14.85 3.56
N GLU A 28 19.21 -13.82 3.52
CA GLU A 28 18.81 -12.45 3.79
C GLU A 28 17.76 -11.93 2.80
N GLU A 29 17.94 -12.21 1.49
CA GLU A 29 16.97 -11.85 0.46
C GLU A 29 15.61 -12.53 0.68
N VAL A 30 15.59 -13.81 1.08
CA VAL A 30 14.35 -14.54 1.38
C VAL A 30 13.66 -13.96 2.62
N TYR A 31 14.40 -13.67 3.69
CA TYR A 31 13.84 -13.03 4.88
C TYR A 31 13.30 -11.62 4.57
N LEU A 32 14.03 -10.84 3.79
CA LEU A 32 13.61 -9.51 3.36
C LEU A 32 12.37 -9.59 2.47
N ALA A 33 12.31 -10.54 1.53
CA ALA A 33 11.14 -10.76 0.71
C ALA A 33 9.93 -11.13 1.57
N ALA A 34 10.07 -12.06 2.53
CA ALA A 34 8.99 -12.44 3.44
C ALA A 34 8.49 -11.23 4.27
N TYR A 35 9.42 -10.45 4.83
CA TYR A 35 9.09 -9.21 5.54
C TYR A 35 8.33 -8.22 4.66
N LEU A 36 8.81 -8.00 3.43
CA LEU A 36 8.18 -7.10 2.46
C LEU A 36 6.80 -7.60 2.02
N VAL A 37 6.60 -8.91 1.86
CA VAL A 37 5.27 -9.47 1.59
C VAL A 37 4.32 -9.14 2.73
N CYS A 38 4.72 -9.41 3.97
CA CYS A 38 3.91 -9.11 5.14
C CYS A 38 3.57 -7.62 5.21
N TRP A 39 4.56 -6.75 4.99
CA TRP A 39 4.37 -5.30 4.98
C TRP A 39 3.43 -4.83 3.85
N LEU A 40 3.64 -5.30 2.61
CA LEU A 40 2.82 -4.94 1.46
C LEU A 40 1.37 -5.43 1.63
N CYS A 41 1.16 -6.66 2.11
CA CYS A 41 -0.17 -7.20 2.40
C CYS A 41 -0.87 -6.48 3.55
N THR A 42 -0.13 -5.85 4.46
CA THR A 42 -0.73 -5.12 5.60
C THR A 42 -1.06 -3.68 5.24
N PHE A 43 -0.15 -2.98 4.56
CA PHE A 43 -0.27 -1.53 4.37
C PHE A 43 -0.58 -1.09 2.94
N VAL A 44 -0.17 -1.83 1.91
CA VAL A 44 -0.24 -1.36 0.51
C VAL A 44 -1.40 -2.00 -0.24
N LEU A 45 -1.53 -3.32 -0.12
CA LEU A 45 -2.53 -4.14 -0.80
C LEU A 45 -3.24 -5.04 0.22
N PRO A 46 -4.04 -4.47 1.13
CA PRO A 46 -4.74 -5.24 2.14
C PRO A 46 -5.71 -6.22 1.46
N GLY A 47 -5.50 -7.51 1.75
CA GLY A 47 -6.34 -8.59 1.22
C GLY A 47 -7.72 -8.60 1.87
N LYS A 48 -8.70 -9.22 1.20
CA LYS A 48 -10.01 -9.53 1.80
C LYS A 48 -9.92 -10.69 2.81
N ASP A 49 -8.95 -11.58 2.61
CA ASP A 49 -8.73 -12.76 3.45
C ASP A 49 -7.40 -12.63 4.21
N VAL A 50 -7.47 -12.77 5.54
CA VAL A 50 -6.32 -12.57 6.46
C VAL A 50 -5.17 -13.56 6.20
N ASN A 51 -5.45 -14.69 5.56
CA ASN A 51 -4.50 -15.79 5.34
C ASN A 51 -4.09 -15.98 3.87
N SER A 52 -4.48 -15.07 2.96
CA SER A 52 -4.17 -15.20 1.54
C SER A 52 -3.08 -14.22 1.12
N ILE A 53 -1.89 -14.75 0.81
CA ILE A 53 -0.84 -13.98 0.17
C ILE A 53 -1.16 -13.91 -1.33
N ARG A 54 -1.46 -12.70 -1.82
CA ARG A 54 -1.60 -12.47 -3.27
C ARG A 54 -0.26 -12.81 -3.93
N GLN A 55 -0.25 -13.76 -4.87
CA GLN A 55 0.97 -14.13 -5.62
C GLN A 55 1.67 -12.91 -6.26
N SER A 56 0.88 -11.90 -6.66
CA SER A 56 1.40 -10.62 -7.16
C SER A 56 2.22 -9.85 -6.11
N THR A 57 1.80 -9.85 -4.84
CA THR A 57 2.54 -9.22 -3.74
C THR A 57 3.85 -9.95 -3.46
N PHE A 58 3.85 -11.28 -3.52
CA PHE A 58 5.06 -12.09 -3.37
C PHE A 58 6.11 -11.74 -4.44
N LYS A 59 5.72 -11.72 -5.72
CA LYS A 59 6.62 -11.36 -6.82
C LYS A 59 7.23 -9.97 -6.65
N MET A 60 6.42 -8.99 -6.24
CA MET A 60 6.91 -7.62 -6.02
C MET A 60 7.87 -7.53 -4.85
N ALA A 61 7.60 -8.25 -3.76
CA ALA A 61 8.49 -8.32 -2.62
C ALA A 61 9.84 -8.96 -2.98
N SER A 62 9.84 -10.04 -3.77
CA SER A 62 11.09 -10.64 -4.28
C SER A 62 11.88 -9.69 -5.18
N MET A 63 11.18 -8.91 -6.03
CA MET A 63 11.83 -7.86 -6.83
C MET A 63 12.44 -6.77 -5.95
N MET A 64 11.74 -6.34 -4.91
CA MET A 64 12.24 -5.34 -3.97
C MET A 64 13.41 -5.85 -3.12
N ALA A 65 13.36 -7.12 -2.70
CA ALA A 65 14.43 -7.75 -1.93
C ALA A 65 15.72 -7.91 -2.74
N SER A 66 15.61 -8.19 -4.04
CA SER A 66 16.75 -8.20 -4.99
C SER A 66 17.21 -6.79 -5.42
N GLY A 67 16.75 -5.73 -4.73
CA GLY A 67 17.16 -4.35 -4.95
C GLY A 67 16.47 -3.63 -6.12
N ARG A 68 15.47 -4.24 -6.76
CA ARG A 68 14.72 -3.60 -7.84
C ARG A 68 13.68 -2.62 -7.27
N ARG A 69 13.63 -1.42 -7.81
CA ARG A 69 12.65 -0.40 -7.44
C ARG A 69 11.29 -0.73 -8.05
N VAL A 70 10.24 -0.73 -7.22
CA VAL A 70 8.84 -0.91 -7.63
C VAL A 70 8.05 0.34 -7.22
N SER A 71 7.24 0.89 -8.13
CA SER A 71 6.40 2.05 -7.84
C SER A 71 5.17 1.64 -7.04
N LEU A 72 5.21 1.86 -5.72
CA LEU A 72 4.07 1.57 -4.85
C LEU A 72 2.88 2.52 -5.09
N ALA A 73 3.13 3.72 -5.60
CA ALA A 73 2.08 4.72 -5.83
C ALA A 73 0.96 4.19 -6.74
N ILE A 74 1.34 3.52 -7.85
CA ILE A 74 0.38 2.95 -8.81
C ILE A 74 -0.45 1.85 -8.15
N LEU A 75 0.19 0.99 -7.34
CA LEU A 75 -0.47 -0.12 -6.64
C LEU A 75 -1.47 0.38 -5.59
N VAL A 76 -1.05 1.36 -4.78
CA VAL A 76 -1.90 1.99 -3.77
C VAL A 76 -3.11 2.65 -4.44
N LEU A 77 -2.90 3.42 -5.51
CA LEU A 77 -3.99 4.07 -6.23
C LEU A 77 -4.96 3.07 -6.85
N ALA A 78 -4.45 2.01 -7.48
CA ALA A 78 -5.28 0.95 -8.04
C ALA A 78 -6.13 0.27 -6.96
N SER A 79 -5.54 -0.05 -5.80
CA SER A 79 -6.25 -0.67 -4.68
C SER A 79 -7.30 0.25 -4.07
N ILE A 80 -7.00 1.55 -3.92
CA ILE A 80 -7.98 2.55 -3.47
C ILE A 80 -9.12 2.64 -4.48
N HIS A 81 -8.82 2.71 -5.77
CA HIS A 81 -9.83 2.80 -6.83
C HIS A 81 -10.73 1.56 -6.83
N GLU A 82 -10.17 0.36 -6.73
CA GLU A 82 -10.93 -0.90 -6.63
C GLU A 82 -11.82 -0.91 -5.37
N GLY A 83 -11.28 -0.54 -4.22
CA GLY A 83 -12.02 -0.46 -2.96
C GLY A 83 -13.19 0.52 -3.04
N LEU A 84 -12.96 1.73 -3.55
CA LEU A 84 -13.99 2.75 -3.73
C LEU A 84 -15.03 2.34 -4.78
N ASN A 85 -14.61 1.76 -5.90
CA ASN A 85 -15.52 1.26 -6.94
C ASN A 85 -16.42 0.15 -6.39
N THR A 86 -15.88 -0.71 -5.51
CA THR A 86 -16.67 -1.75 -4.82
C THR A 86 -17.76 -1.15 -3.94
N ILE A 87 -17.49 -0.04 -3.24
CA ILE A 87 -18.50 0.68 -2.46
C ILE A 87 -19.54 1.31 -3.40
N ALA A 88 -19.07 2.02 -4.43
CA ALA A 88 -19.92 2.82 -5.31
C ALA A 88 -20.89 1.97 -6.13
N THR A 89 -20.48 0.77 -6.54
CA THR A 89 -21.30 -0.17 -7.33
C THR A 89 -22.15 -1.10 -6.46
N SER A 90 -21.98 -1.07 -5.14
CA SER A 90 -22.75 -1.90 -4.23
C SER A 90 -24.18 -1.40 -4.07
N SER A 91 -25.15 -2.32 -4.17
CA SER A 91 -26.55 -2.03 -3.84
C SER A 91 -26.78 -1.74 -2.35
N ARG A 92 -25.84 -2.13 -1.49
CA ARG A 92 -25.90 -1.95 -0.03
C ARG A 92 -24.51 -1.52 0.49
N PRO A 93 -24.11 -0.25 0.28
CA PRO A 93 -22.77 0.23 0.61
C PRO A 93 -22.45 0.15 2.11
N THR A 94 -23.47 0.17 2.98
CA THR A 94 -23.33 -0.02 4.43
C THR A 94 -23.00 -1.46 4.85
N ARG A 95 -23.13 -2.44 3.94
CA ARG A 95 -22.81 -3.86 4.19
C ARG A 95 -21.55 -4.31 3.46
N THR A 96 -20.90 -3.43 2.71
CA THR A 96 -19.60 -3.71 2.09
C THR A 96 -18.48 -3.23 2.98
N SER A 97 -17.59 -4.14 3.35
CA SER A 97 -16.34 -3.85 4.05
C SER A 97 -15.15 -4.10 3.10
N PRO A 98 -14.93 -3.22 2.09
CA PRO A 98 -13.81 -3.41 1.19
C PRO A 98 -12.50 -3.18 1.94
N SER A 99 -11.56 -4.09 1.73
CA SER A 99 -10.19 -3.99 2.22
C SER A 99 -9.41 -3.15 1.21
N PHE A 100 -9.10 -1.90 1.57
CA PHE A 100 -8.23 -1.01 0.81
C PHE A 100 -7.45 -0.12 1.79
N PRO A 101 -6.29 0.45 1.40
CA PRO A 101 -5.40 1.12 2.33
C PRO A 101 -5.90 2.54 2.63
N VAL A 102 -7.05 2.63 3.33
CA VAL A 102 -7.80 3.85 3.62
C VAL A 102 -7.00 4.90 4.39
N HIS A 103 -5.97 4.47 5.13
CA HIS A 103 -5.06 5.37 5.84
C HIS A 103 -4.32 6.33 4.90
N PHE A 104 -4.00 5.94 3.66
CA PHE A 104 -3.43 6.87 2.68
C PHE A 104 -4.44 7.95 2.25
N VAL A 105 -5.72 7.59 2.13
CA VAL A 105 -6.79 8.55 1.82
C VAL A 105 -6.95 9.53 2.99
N TYR A 106 -6.95 9.03 4.23
CA TYR A 106 -7.01 9.88 5.42
C TYR A 106 -5.80 10.81 5.52
N ALA A 107 -4.59 10.30 5.30
CA ALA A 107 -3.36 11.10 5.31
C ALA A 107 -3.36 12.17 4.20
N TRP A 108 -3.88 11.83 3.02
CA TRP A 108 -4.04 12.77 1.92
C TRP A 108 -5.06 13.87 2.23
N LEU A 109 -6.26 13.50 2.70
CA LEU A 109 -7.29 14.46 3.13
C LEU A 109 -6.77 15.37 4.24
N ALA A 110 -6.05 14.79 5.19
CA ALA A 110 -5.40 15.50 6.29
C ALA A 110 -4.43 16.57 5.81
N SER A 111 -3.57 16.21 4.85
CA SER A 111 -2.61 17.11 4.21
C SER A 111 -3.31 18.20 3.40
N TYR A 112 -4.26 17.81 2.54
CA TYR A 112 -4.96 18.71 1.62
C TYR A 112 -5.76 19.79 2.37
N PHE A 113 -6.57 19.38 3.34
CA PHE A 113 -7.37 20.30 4.15
C PHE A 113 -6.59 20.91 5.31
N LYS A 114 -5.32 20.54 5.49
CA LYS A 114 -4.47 20.92 6.63
C LYS A 114 -5.18 20.69 7.96
N THR A 115 -5.92 19.58 8.05
CA THR A 115 -6.72 19.24 9.23
C THR A 115 -5.88 18.76 10.38
N HIS A 116 -4.60 18.48 10.20
CA HIS A 116 -3.71 18.10 11.29
C HIS A 116 -2.80 19.27 11.67
N TYR A 117 -2.37 19.32 12.93
CA TYR A 117 -1.32 20.27 13.33
C TYR A 117 0.01 19.92 12.64
N PRO A 118 0.81 20.92 12.22
CA PRO A 118 2.15 20.64 11.73
C PRO A 118 2.96 20.00 12.86
N VAL A 119 3.39 18.77 12.67
CA VAL A 119 4.31 18.10 13.59
C VAL A 119 5.66 18.80 13.43
N LEU A 120 6.01 19.68 14.37
CA LEU A 120 7.20 20.53 14.34
C LEU A 120 8.54 19.76 14.35
N ARG A 121 8.54 18.42 14.49
CA ARG A 121 9.76 17.59 14.48
C ARG A 121 9.53 16.20 13.90
N GLY A 122 9.85 16.04 12.61
CA GLY A 122 10.31 14.80 11.95
C GLY A 122 9.41 13.54 12.02
N PRO A 123 9.63 12.54 11.14
CA PRO A 123 8.89 11.28 11.22
C PRO A 123 9.48 10.43 12.34
N LYS A 124 8.91 10.51 13.55
CA LYS A 124 9.21 9.58 14.64
C LYS A 124 8.16 8.49 14.60
N MET A 125 8.51 7.37 13.99
CA MET A 125 7.64 6.22 13.80
C MET A 125 7.47 5.45 15.12
N THR A 126 6.90 6.08 16.16
CA THR A 126 6.60 5.41 17.43
C THR A 126 5.51 6.14 18.22
N ARG A 127 4.43 5.39 18.52
CA ARG A 127 3.63 5.39 19.77
C ARG A 127 2.23 6.00 19.84
N PHE A 128 1.65 6.57 18.79
CA PHE A 128 0.30 7.13 18.91
C PHE A 128 -0.62 6.74 17.75
N SER A 129 -1.39 5.67 17.94
CA SER A 129 -2.80 5.70 17.54
C SER A 129 -3.42 6.93 18.21
N GLY A 130 -3.77 7.96 17.46
CA GLY A 130 -4.70 9.01 17.88
C GLY A 130 -4.15 10.29 18.52
N GLU A 131 -2.91 10.34 19.01
CA GLU A 131 -2.35 11.57 19.62
C GLU A 131 -1.60 12.41 18.59
N GLY A 132 -2.35 12.86 17.60
CA GLY A 132 -1.90 13.69 16.48
C GLY A 132 -3.07 14.55 16.02
N GLY A 133 -3.38 15.58 16.81
CA GLY A 133 -4.56 16.43 16.73
C GLY A 133 -5.07 16.72 15.33
N ALA A 134 -6.19 16.07 14.98
CA ALA A 134 -7.10 16.63 14.02
C ALA A 134 -7.63 17.95 14.62
N LYS A 135 -7.41 19.06 13.91
CA LYS A 135 -8.06 20.34 14.17
C LYS A 135 -9.56 20.12 14.11
N TYR A 136 -10.23 20.48 15.19
CA TYR A 136 -11.68 20.51 15.22
C TYR A 136 -12.15 21.70 14.40
N TYR A 137 -13.05 21.43 13.45
CA TYR A 137 -13.71 22.45 12.66
C TYR A 137 -15.19 22.46 13.02
N ASP A 138 -15.74 23.67 13.22
CA ASP A 138 -17.18 23.85 13.25
C ASP A 138 -17.79 23.55 11.86
N VAL A 139 -19.08 23.20 11.84
CA VAL A 139 -19.84 22.82 10.64
C VAL A 139 -19.71 23.88 9.53
N GLN A 140 -19.71 25.18 9.87
CA GLN A 140 -19.61 26.25 8.89
C GLN A 140 -18.22 26.37 8.27
N GLU A 141 -17.16 26.26 9.09
CA GLU A 141 -15.78 26.31 8.61
C GLU A 141 -15.46 25.08 7.76
N ALA A 142 -15.93 23.90 8.15
CA ALA A 142 -15.81 22.69 7.35
C ALA A 142 -16.46 22.85 5.97
N ARG A 143 -17.71 23.35 5.92
CA ARG A 143 -18.42 23.60 4.66
C ARG A 143 -17.68 24.60 3.78
N LYS A 144 -17.19 25.71 4.34
CA LYS A 144 -16.43 26.72 3.60
C LYS A 144 -15.18 26.15 2.94
N ARG A 145 -14.45 25.27 3.62
CA ARG A 145 -13.24 24.62 3.09
C ARG A 145 -13.54 23.66 1.94
N ILE A 146 -14.62 22.88 2.03
CA ILE A 146 -15.05 21.97 0.96
C ILE A 146 -15.44 22.75 -0.30
N HIS A 147 -16.16 23.87 -0.16
CA HIS A 147 -16.56 24.69 -1.30
C HIS A 147 -15.38 25.46 -1.92
N LYS A 148 -14.44 25.96 -1.10
CA LYS A 148 -13.22 26.60 -1.61
C LYS A 148 -12.33 25.62 -2.38
N ALA A 149 -12.27 24.35 -1.95
CA ALA A 149 -11.54 23.30 -2.66
C ALA A 149 -12.13 22.98 -4.04
N ARG A 150 -13.46 23.11 -4.22
CA ARG A 150 -14.13 22.90 -5.51
C ARG A 150 -13.69 23.95 -6.56
N PHE A 151 -13.36 25.16 -6.14
CA PHE A 151 -12.85 26.22 -7.02
C PHE A 151 -11.43 25.97 -7.52
N VAL A 152 -10.58 25.29 -6.73
CA VAL A 152 -9.18 25.01 -7.11
C VAL A 152 -9.09 23.86 -8.12
N LEU A 153 -9.96 22.84 -8.04
CA LEU A 153 -10.04 21.78 -9.05
C LEU A 153 -10.67 22.24 -10.39
N GLY A 154 -11.44 23.33 -10.40
CA GLY A 154 -12.05 23.88 -11.62
C GLY A 154 -11.14 24.81 -12.44
N LEU A 155 -9.90 25.02 -12.00
CA LEU A 155 -8.91 25.89 -12.66
C LEU A 155 -7.77 25.10 -13.32
N ALA A 156 -7.85 23.77 -13.36
CA ALA A 156 -6.87 22.87 -13.95
C ALA A 156 -7.44 22.06 -15.14
N THR A 157 -8.22 22.73 -15.99
CA THR A 157 -8.66 22.27 -17.32
C THR A 157 -8.39 23.38 -18.32
#